data_AF-A0AA39IT83-F1
#
_entry.id   AF-A0AA39IT83-F1
#
_cell.length_a   1.000
_cell.length_b   1.000
_cell.length_c   1.000
_cell.angle_alpha   90.00
_cell.angle_beta   90.00
_cell.angle_gamma   90.00
#
_symmetry.space_group_name_H-M   'P 1'
#
loop_
_entity.id
_entity.type
_entity.pdbx_description
1 polymer ?
#
loop_
_entity_poly.entity_id
_entity_poly.type
_entity_poly.pdbx_seq_one_letter_code
_entity_poly.pdbx_strand_id
1 'polypeptide(L)'
;MENYDESVGQRVNSRTVLFRKNKEEAFAFSAAHRVPFAEIKAKVKGADANQLAEFEDANPWFLEQTTKMWKKHCAKRFPKLSRDEGESWRDIYHRGVAEEEKKLKKVSSRISKAAVKEQQAVRTTKCIDLPLKHRASASTTSRASSGSAAEAGPSRSSGPPKGHLMKRAMDLMKKRR
;
A
#
# COMPACT_ATOMS: atom_id res chain seq x y z
N MET A 1 26.16 -37.57 37.44
CA MET A 1 25.78 -36.47 36.53
C MET A 1 24.94 -37.12 35.44
N GLU A 2 23.69 -37.40 35.80
CA GLU A 2 22.84 -38.40 35.17
C GLU A 2 21.86 -37.75 34.19
N ASN A 3 21.90 -38.24 32.95
CA ASN A 3 20.81 -38.41 32.00
C ASN A 3 19.66 -37.41 32.06
N TYR A 4 19.75 -36.37 31.22
CA TYR A 4 18.61 -35.54 30.84
C TYR A 4 17.68 -36.39 29.97
N ASP A 5 16.53 -36.78 30.53
CA ASP A 5 15.46 -37.50 29.84
C ASP A 5 14.76 -36.56 28.83
N GLU A 6 15.18 -36.64 27.56
CA GLU A 6 14.61 -35.90 26.42
C GLU A 6 13.15 -36.30 26.08
N SER A 7 12.50 -37.21 26.81
CA SER A 7 11.15 -37.68 26.48
C SER A 7 9.99 -36.77 26.94
N VAL A 8 10.26 -35.70 27.68
CA VAL A 8 9.20 -34.78 28.17
C VAL A 8 8.81 -33.73 27.11
N GLY A 9 9.59 -33.58 26.04
CA GLY A 9 9.35 -32.60 24.97
C GLY A 9 8.34 -33.05 23.89
N GLN A 10 7.79 -34.25 23.97
CA GLN A 10 7.04 -34.87 22.87
C GLN A 10 5.53 -34.99 23.09
N ARG A 11 4.97 -34.25 24.05
CA ARG A 11 3.56 -34.35 24.44
C ARG A 11 2.76 -33.04 24.46
N VAL A 12 3.27 -31.97 23.83
CA VAL A 12 2.51 -30.72 23.64
C VAL A 12 2.27 -30.31 22.19
N ASN A 13 2.78 -31.06 21.22
CA ASN A 13 2.54 -30.80 19.79
C ASN A 13 1.51 -31.72 19.13
N SER A 14 0.74 -32.48 19.89
CA SER A 14 -0.32 -33.35 19.34
C SER A 14 -1.69 -32.66 19.26
N ARG A 15 -1.86 -31.48 19.88
CA ARG A 15 -3.17 -30.79 19.99
C ARG A 15 -3.32 -29.59 19.03
N THR A 16 -2.25 -29.11 18.43
CA THR A 16 -2.26 -27.99 17.47
C THR A 16 -2.26 -28.43 16.01
N VAL A 17 -2.07 -29.72 15.72
CA VAL A 17 -2.11 -30.28 14.35
C VAL A 17 -3.47 -30.87 13.94
N LEU A 18 -4.47 -30.77 14.83
CA LEU A 18 -5.83 -31.26 14.59
C LEU A 18 -6.84 -30.14 14.29
N PHE A 19 -6.38 -28.96 13.89
CA PHE A 19 -7.23 -27.92 13.33
C PHE A 19 -6.94 -27.73 11.84
N ARG A 20 -7.96 -28.02 11.02
CA ARG A 20 -8.08 -27.83 9.57
C ARG A 20 -7.57 -28.95 8.66
N LYS A 21 -7.93 -30.21 8.94
CA LYS A 21 -8.35 -31.10 7.86
C LYS A 21 -9.81 -30.80 7.55
N ASN A 22 -10.00 -29.92 6.57
CA ASN A 22 -11.18 -29.71 5.71
C ASN A 22 -10.98 -28.34 5.02
N LYS A 23 -9.82 -28.17 4.38
CA LYS A 23 -9.71 -27.18 3.31
C LYS A 23 -10.34 -27.89 2.13
N GLU A 24 -11.62 -27.61 1.89
CA GLU A 24 -12.33 -28.01 0.68
C GLU A 24 -11.35 -27.93 -0.50
N GLU A 25 -11.30 -28.97 -1.33
CA GLU A 25 -10.54 -28.91 -2.58
C GLU A 25 -10.88 -27.58 -3.26
N ALA A 26 -9.87 -26.71 -3.37
CA ALA A 26 -10.10 -25.36 -3.83
C ALA A 26 -10.73 -25.44 -5.21
N PHE A 27 -11.88 -24.78 -5.40
CA PHE A 27 -12.53 -24.74 -6.70
C PHE A 27 -11.53 -24.20 -7.74
N ALA A 28 -11.16 -25.04 -8.69
CA ALA A 28 -10.15 -24.72 -9.69
C ALA A 28 -10.79 -23.84 -10.77
N PHE A 29 -10.65 -22.51 -10.64
CA PHE A 29 -11.20 -21.57 -11.61
C PHE A 29 -10.61 -21.73 -13.00
N SER A 30 -9.32 -22.06 -13.12
CA SER A 30 -8.63 -22.28 -14.39
C SER A 30 -8.94 -23.62 -15.09
N ALA A 31 -9.72 -24.51 -14.45
CA ALA A 31 -10.08 -25.80 -15.05
C ALA A 31 -11.31 -25.68 -15.97
N ALA A 32 -11.40 -26.58 -16.93
CA ALA A 32 -12.60 -26.73 -17.77
C ALA A 32 -13.71 -27.47 -16.98
N HIS A 33 -14.89 -26.86 -16.88
CA HIS A 33 -16.04 -27.33 -16.11
C HIS A 33 -17.19 -27.73 -17.03
N ARG A 34 -17.40 -29.03 -17.23
CA ARG A 34 -18.49 -29.55 -18.10
C ARG A 34 -19.84 -29.75 -17.39
N VAL A 35 -19.99 -29.23 -16.18
CA VAL A 35 -21.21 -29.33 -15.38
C VAL A 35 -22.16 -28.15 -15.66
N PRO A 36 -23.48 -28.31 -15.49
CA PRO A 36 -24.41 -27.20 -15.57
C PRO A 36 -24.02 -26.05 -14.64
N PHE A 37 -24.23 -24.80 -15.10
CA PHE A 37 -23.84 -23.62 -14.33
C PHE A 37 -24.47 -23.57 -12.92
N ALA A 38 -25.66 -24.16 -12.74
CA ALA A 38 -26.37 -24.16 -11.46
C ALA A 38 -25.55 -24.76 -10.30
N GLU A 39 -24.74 -25.79 -10.57
CA GLU A 39 -23.94 -26.49 -9.56
C GLU A 39 -22.75 -25.66 -9.10
N ILE A 40 -22.06 -25.02 -10.04
CA ILE A 40 -20.86 -24.22 -9.78
C ILE A 40 -21.17 -22.77 -9.44
N LYS A 41 -22.41 -22.31 -9.66
CA LYS A 41 -22.86 -20.93 -9.45
C LYS A 41 -22.50 -20.39 -8.07
N ALA A 42 -22.62 -21.21 -7.02
CA ALA A 42 -22.32 -20.81 -5.65
C ALA A 42 -20.83 -20.45 -5.48
N LYS A 43 -19.94 -21.28 -6.06
CA LYS A 43 -18.49 -21.06 -6.04
C LYS A 43 -18.11 -19.85 -6.91
N VAL A 44 -18.63 -19.77 -8.13
CA VAL A 44 -18.36 -18.66 -9.07
C VAL A 44 -18.87 -17.32 -8.55
N LYS A 45 -20.01 -17.28 -7.84
CA LYS A 45 -20.55 -16.05 -7.23
C LYS A 45 -19.66 -15.50 -6.11
N GLY A 46 -18.91 -16.37 -5.43
CA GLY A 46 -17.95 -16.00 -4.38
C GLY A 46 -16.56 -15.67 -4.91
N ALA A 47 -16.33 -15.79 -6.22
CA ALA A 47 -15.03 -15.57 -6.83
C ALA A 47 -14.62 -14.09 -6.80
N ASP A 48 -13.31 -13.85 -6.68
CA ASP A 48 -12.73 -12.56 -6.97
C ASP A 48 -12.75 -12.29 -8.49
N ALA A 49 -12.65 -11.02 -8.89
CA ALA A 49 -12.69 -10.65 -10.31
C ALA A 49 -11.58 -11.33 -11.14
N ASN A 50 -10.39 -11.52 -10.55
CA ASN A 50 -9.29 -12.22 -11.23
C ASN A 50 -9.60 -13.71 -11.43
N GLN A 51 -10.17 -14.36 -10.41
CA GLN A 51 -10.60 -15.76 -10.47
C GLN A 51 -11.73 -15.95 -11.48
N LEU A 52 -12.66 -14.99 -11.56
CA LEU A 52 -13.73 -15.00 -12.55
C LEU A 52 -13.19 -14.86 -13.98
N ALA A 53 -12.15 -14.04 -14.19
CA ALA A 53 -11.48 -13.92 -15.48
C ALA A 53 -10.79 -15.23 -15.89
N GLU A 54 -10.02 -15.85 -14.98
CA GLU A 54 -9.40 -17.16 -15.22
C GLU A 54 -10.45 -18.24 -15.57
N PHE A 55 -11.61 -18.17 -14.91
CA PHE A 55 -12.73 -19.06 -15.18
C PHE A 55 -13.36 -18.86 -16.55
N GLU A 56 -13.56 -17.62 -16.98
CA GLU A 56 -14.06 -17.33 -18.32
C GLU A 56 -13.08 -17.75 -19.41
N ASP A 57 -11.78 -17.54 -19.20
CA ASP A 57 -10.73 -17.92 -20.15
C ASP A 57 -10.70 -19.45 -20.34
N ALA A 58 -10.95 -20.22 -19.28
CA ALA A 58 -11.06 -21.68 -19.35
C ALA A 58 -12.43 -22.19 -19.83
N ASN A 59 -13.50 -21.39 -19.69
CA ASN A 59 -14.89 -21.82 -19.90
C ASN A 59 -15.74 -20.79 -20.69
N PRO A 60 -15.53 -20.65 -22.02
CA PRO A 60 -16.23 -19.64 -22.83
C PRO A 60 -17.76 -19.82 -22.93
N TRP A 61 -18.30 -20.98 -22.58
CA TRP A 61 -19.75 -21.24 -22.66
C TRP A 61 -20.55 -20.65 -21.49
N PHE A 62 -19.90 -20.11 -20.45
CA PHE A 62 -20.59 -19.48 -19.32
C PHE A 62 -20.70 -17.95 -19.41
N LEU A 63 -20.35 -17.36 -20.57
CA LEU A 63 -20.26 -15.91 -20.75
C LEU A 63 -21.54 -15.16 -20.37
N GLU A 64 -22.73 -15.64 -20.74
CA GLU A 64 -23.99 -14.96 -20.39
C GLU A 64 -24.25 -14.93 -18.88
N GLN A 65 -23.91 -16.02 -18.20
CA GLN A 65 -24.06 -16.15 -16.76
C GLN A 65 -23.03 -15.25 -16.06
N THR A 66 -21.77 -15.32 -16.46
CA THR A 66 -20.66 -14.55 -15.89
C THR A 66 -20.75 -13.06 -16.15
N THR A 67 -21.34 -12.63 -17.26
CA THR A 67 -21.67 -11.24 -17.55
C THR A 67 -22.46 -10.58 -16.40
N LYS A 68 -23.41 -11.30 -15.79
CA LYS A 68 -24.18 -10.78 -14.65
C LYS A 68 -23.34 -10.65 -13.38
N MET A 69 -22.30 -11.46 -13.21
CA MET A 69 -21.35 -11.35 -12.10
C MET A 69 -20.44 -10.15 -12.30
N TRP A 70 -19.88 -9.96 -13.50
CA TRP A 70 -19.09 -8.78 -13.83
C TRP A 70 -19.82 -7.47 -13.56
N LYS A 71 -21.10 -7.38 -13.94
CA LYS A 71 -21.93 -6.21 -13.62
C LYS A 71 -21.97 -5.90 -12.12
N LYS A 72 -22.00 -6.92 -11.26
CA LYS A 72 -21.97 -6.74 -9.80
C LYS A 72 -20.59 -6.28 -9.31
N HIS A 73 -19.51 -6.82 -9.87
CA HIS A 73 -18.15 -6.36 -9.54
C HIS A 73 -17.96 -4.89 -9.93
N CYS A 74 -18.43 -4.49 -11.12
CA CYS A 74 -18.41 -3.09 -11.56
C CYS A 74 -19.23 -2.20 -10.63
N ALA A 75 -20.47 -2.58 -10.30
CA ALA A 75 -21.31 -1.80 -9.39
C ALA A 75 -20.69 -1.63 -7.98
N LYS A 76 -19.99 -2.67 -7.48
CA LYS A 76 -19.33 -2.65 -6.16
C LYS A 76 -18.07 -1.79 -6.15
N ARG A 77 -17.21 -1.91 -7.18
CA ARG A 77 -15.88 -1.27 -7.21
C ARG A 77 -15.93 0.12 -7.85
N PHE A 78 -16.75 0.29 -8.88
CA PHE A 78 -16.78 1.44 -9.76
C PHE A 78 -18.22 1.95 -9.98
N PRO A 79 -18.89 2.49 -8.94
CA PRO A 79 -20.28 2.93 -9.06
C PRO A 79 -20.50 4.09 -10.04
N LYS A 80 -19.42 4.78 -10.44
CA LYS A 80 -19.44 5.92 -11.37
C LYS A 80 -19.08 5.53 -12.81
N LEU A 81 -18.69 4.27 -13.07
CA LEU A 81 -18.39 3.81 -14.42
C LEU A 81 -19.69 3.46 -15.13
N SER A 82 -19.98 4.20 -16.20
CA SER A 82 -21.03 3.86 -17.16
C SER A 82 -20.49 2.86 -18.19
N ARG A 83 -21.40 2.07 -18.76
CA ARG A 83 -21.10 1.19 -19.89
C ARG A 83 -21.21 2.00 -21.18
N ASP A 84 -20.17 1.97 -21.99
CA ASP A 84 -20.21 2.50 -23.35
C ASP A 84 -20.77 1.44 -24.32
N GLU A 85 -21.25 1.88 -25.48
CA GLU A 85 -21.84 0.98 -26.48
C GLU A 85 -20.78 0.02 -27.05
N GLY A 86 -21.06 -1.29 -26.98
CA GLY A 86 -20.19 -2.35 -27.51
C GLY A 86 -19.22 -2.99 -26.53
N GLU A 87 -19.13 -2.52 -25.27
CA GLU A 87 -18.21 -3.09 -24.27
C GLU A 87 -18.84 -4.22 -23.43
N SER A 88 -18.04 -5.26 -23.13
CA SER A 88 -18.42 -6.27 -22.14
C SER A 88 -18.29 -5.71 -20.72
N TRP A 89 -19.06 -6.25 -19.78
CA TRP A 89 -18.89 -5.91 -18.36
C TRP A 89 -17.50 -6.27 -17.82
N ARG A 90 -16.83 -7.27 -18.42
CA ARG A 90 -15.43 -7.60 -18.14
C ARG A 90 -14.49 -6.46 -18.52
N ASP A 91 -14.66 -5.89 -19.71
CA ASP A 91 -13.80 -4.81 -20.24
C ASP A 91 -13.92 -3.56 -19.38
N ILE A 92 -15.15 -3.22 -18.97
CA ILE A 92 -15.44 -2.11 -18.06
C ILE A 92 -14.69 -2.28 -16.73
N TYR A 93 -14.65 -3.50 -16.19
CA TYR A 93 -13.92 -3.77 -14.95
C TYR A 93 -12.41 -3.54 -15.13
N HIS A 94 -11.82 -4.09 -16.20
CA HIS A 94 -10.39 -3.91 -16.48
C HIS A 94 -10.04 -2.45 -16.72
N ARG A 95 -10.88 -1.70 -17.42
CA ARG A 95 -10.75 -0.25 -17.61
C ARG A 95 -10.75 0.49 -16.27
N GLY A 96 -11.71 0.18 -15.38
CA GLY A 96 -11.78 0.75 -14.04
C GLY A 96 -10.53 0.49 -13.22
N VAL A 97 -10.02 -0.74 -13.24
CA VAL A 97 -8.77 -1.11 -12.55
C VAL A 97 -7.58 -0.34 -13.11
N ALA A 98 -7.46 -0.23 -14.44
CA ALA A 98 -6.39 0.51 -15.09
C ALA A 98 -6.44 2.01 -14.74
N GLU A 99 -7.62 2.61 -14.66
CA GLU A 99 -7.77 4.00 -14.22
C GLU A 99 -7.38 4.22 -12.76
N GLU A 100 -7.78 3.31 -11.86
CA GLU A 100 -7.40 3.36 -10.46
C GLU A 100 -5.89 3.25 -10.30
N GLU A 101 -5.26 2.33 -11.04
CA GLU A 101 -3.81 2.15 -11.05
C GLU A 101 -3.10 3.41 -11.57
N LYS A 102 -3.61 4.05 -12.64
CA LYS A 102 -3.08 5.32 -13.15
C LYS A 102 -3.18 6.44 -12.10
N LYS A 103 -4.31 6.54 -11.39
CA LYS A 103 -4.52 7.53 -10.31
C LYS A 103 -3.54 7.27 -9.16
N LEU A 104 -3.38 6.01 -8.75
CA LEU A 104 -2.45 5.61 -7.69
C LEU A 104 -1.01 5.91 -8.08
N LYS A 105 -0.58 5.56 -9.30
CA LYS A 105 0.73 5.90 -9.85
C LYS A 105 0.98 7.41 -9.88
N LYS A 106 -0.03 8.21 -10.23
CA LYS A 106 0.06 9.68 -10.22
C LYS A 106 0.26 10.23 -8.79
N VAL A 107 -0.44 9.70 -7.80
CA VAL A 107 -0.26 10.12 -6.40
C VAL A 107 1.10 9.66 -5.86
N SER A 108 1.46 8.40 -6.08
CA SER A 108 2.75 7.83 -5.66
C SER A 108 3.92 8.62 -6.24
N SER A 109 3.90 8.94 -7.54
CA SER A 109 4.94 9.76 -8.18
C SER A 109 5.01 11.19 -7.66
N ARG A 110 3.90 11.78 -7.20
CA ARG A 110 3.92 13.10 -6.55
C ARG A 110 4.57 13.02 -5.17
N ILE A 111 4.26 11.99 -4.40
CA ILE A 111 4.84 11.75 -3.07
C ILE A 111 6.34 11.51 -3.19
N SER A 112 6.79 10.64 -4.10
CA SER A 112 8.21 10.36 -4.30
C SER A 112 8.99 11.60 -4.72
N LYS A 113 8.45 12.39 -5.65
CA LYS A 113 9.06 13.68 -6.05
C LYS A 113 9.16 14.67 -4.89
N ALA A 114 8.13 14.74 -4.04
CA ALA A 114 8.14 15.60 -2.87
C ALA A 114 9.23 15.17 -1.87
N ALA A 115 9.35 13.86 -1.61
CA ALA A 115 10.37 13.30 -0.73
C ALA A 115 11.80 13.58 -1.23
N VAL A 116 12.05 13.38 -2.54
CA VAL A 116 13.36 13.70 -3.15
C VAL A 116 13.67 15.19 -3.04
N LYS A 117 12.68 16.05 -3.28
CA LYS A 117 12.85 17.51 -3.16
C LYS A 117 13.13 17.93 -1.72
N GLU A 118 12.48 17.32 -0.75
CA GLU A 118 12.71 17.57 0.67
C GLU A 118 14.12 17.15 1.08
N GLN A 119 14.56 15.95 0.68
CA GLN A 119 15.93 15.49 0.90
C GLN A 119 16.98 16.43 0.29
N GLN A 120 16.75 16.96 -0.92
CA GLN A 120 17.64 17.93 -1.56
C GLN A 120 17.62 19.31 -0.88
N ALA A 121 16.51 19.69 -0.23
CA ALA A 121 16.38 20.94 0.51
C ALA A 121 17.03 20.86 1.91
N VAL A 122 17.36 19.67 2.40
CA VAL A 122 18.15 19.52 3.63
C VAL A 122 19.56 20.05 3.36
N ARG A 123 19.86 21.24 3.89
CA ARG A 123 21.21 21.79 3.90
C ARG A 123 22.08 20.87 4.74
N THR A 124 22.92 20.06 4.10
CA THR A 124 23.89 19.21 4.79
C THR A 124 25.06 20.06 5.26
N THR A 125 25.16 20.34 6.55
CA THR A 125 26.39 20.89 7.14
C THR A 125 27.40 19.76 7.21
N LYS A 126 28.47 19.83 6.39
CA LYS A 126 29.60 18.90 6.51
C LYS A 126 30.38 19.28 7.77
N CYS A 127 30.34 18.42 8.79
CA CYS A 127 31.25 18.55 9.93
C CYS A 127 32.66 18.23 9.43
N ILE A 128 33.57 19.19 9.56
CA ILE A 128 35.01 18.96 9.37
C ILE A 128 35.55 18.72 10.77
N ASP A 129 35.97 17.48 11.05
CA ASP A 129 36.66 17.15 12.30
C ASP A 129 38.10 17.64 12.18
N LEU A 130 38.31 18.92 12.52
CA LEU A 130 39.65 19.43 12.74
C LEU A 130 40.18 18.83 14.05
N PRO A 131 41.35 18.18 14.05
CA PRO A 131 41.98 17.73 15.27
C PRO A 131 42.36 18.97 16.09
N LEU A 132 41.51 19.32 17.06
CA LEU A 132 41.84 20.26 18.12
C LEU A 132 42.97 19.61 18.94
N LYS A 133 44.21 19.97 18.63
CA LYS A 133 45.33 19.81 19.56
C LYS A 133 45.05 20.72 20.73
N HIS A 134 44.23 20.26 21.67
CA HIS A 134 44.13 20.86 22.99
C HIS A 134 45.49 20.73 23.64
N ARG A 135 46.32 21.78 23.51
CA ARG A 135 47.41 21.98 24.45
C ARG A 135 46.76 22.14 25.80
N ALA A 136 46.94 21.13 26.66
CA ALA A 136 46.47 21.15 28.03
C ALA A 136 47.11 22.35 28.76
N SER A 137 46.42 23.48 28.76
CA SER A 137 46.56 24.46 29.83
C SER A 137 45.33 24.32 30.69
N ALA A 138 45.52 23.65 31.83
CA ALA A 138 44.58 23.72 32.93
C ALA A 138 44.26 25.19 33.21
N SER A 139 43.02 25.60 32.97
CA SER A 139 42.46 26.82 33.56
C SER A 139 41.03 26.53 33.98
N THR A 140 40.87 26.50 35.29
CA THR A 140 39.62 26.53 36.05
C THR A 140 38.62 27.52 35.46
N THR A 141 37.39 27.10 35.18
CA THR A 141 36.18 27.93 35.42
C THR A 141 34.88 27.10 35.44
N SER A 142 34.19 27.24 36.57
CA SER A 142 32.74 27.13 36.84
C SER A 142 31.89 26.09 36.12
N ARG A 143 31.45 25.12 36.93
CA ARG A 143 30.30 24.24 36.73
C ARG A 143 29.00 25.05 36.77
N ALA A 144 28.33 25.24 35.63
CA ALA A 144 26.95 25.67 35.57
C ALA A 144 26.03 24.43 35.49
N SER A 145 25.06 24.40 36.40
CA SER A 145 24.08 23.33 36.60
C SER A 145 23.18 23.11 35.39
N SER A 146 23.05 21.86 34.96
CA SER A 146 22.07 21.41 33.97
C SER A 146 20.67 21.41 34.58
N GLY A 147 19.87 22.42 34.22
CA GLY A 147 18.41 22.36 34.33
C GLY A 147 17.85 21.46 33.23
N SER A 148 17.05 20.47 33.65
CA SER A 148 16.31 19.54 32.80
C SER A 148 15.30 20.29 31.93
N ALA A 149 15.32 20.07 30.61
CA ALA A 149 14.28 20.54 29.70
C ALA A 149 13.70 19.33 28.95
N ALA A 150 12.41 19.10 29.21
CA ALA A 150 11.61 17.98 28.75
C ALA A 150 11.58 17.83 27.21
N GLU A 151 11.46 16.59 26.76
CA GLU A 151 11.13 16.22 25.39
C GLU A 151 9.87 16.95 24.90
N ALA A 152 10.03 17.75 23.85
CA ALA A 152 8.92 18.18 23.01
C ALA A 152 9.04 17.47 21.67
N GLY A 153 8.11 16.54 21.41
CA GLY A 153 7.99 15.84 20.13
C GLY A 153 7.70 16.80 18.95
N PRO A 154 7.90 16.35 17.70
CA PRO A 154 7.76 17.21 16.52
C PRO A 154 6.31 17.63 16.28
N SER A 155 6.01 18.89 16.56
CA SER A 155 4.74 19.56 16.23
C SER A 155 4.60 19.73 14.71
N ARG A 156 3.59 19.07 14.14
CA ARG A 156 3.13 19.26 12.77
C ARG A 156 2.23 20.50 12.71
N SER A 157 2.80 21.70 12.58
CA SER A 157 2.01 22.87 12.18
C SER A 157 2.85 23.94 11.51
N SER A 158 2.91 23.92 10.18
CA SER A 158 3.21 25.13 9.40
C SER A 158 2.57 25.01 8.02
N GLY A 159 1.28 25.37 7.94
CA GLY A 159 0.73 25.84 6.68
C GLY A 159 1.50 27.09 6.23
N PRO A 160 1.65 27.32 4.91
CA PRO A 160 2.41 28.46 4.41
C PRO A 160 1.84 29.79 4.95
N PRO A 161 2.69 30.74 5.35
CA PRO A 161 2.26 31.99 5.97
C PRO A 161 1.32 32.76 5.05
N LYS A 162 0.22 33.27 5.62
CA LYS A 162 -0.73 34.15 4.94
C LYS A 162 0.06 35.31 4.29
N GLY A 163 -0.06 35.44 2.96
CA GLY A 163 0.69 36.43 2.16
C GLY A 163 1.58 35.84 1.06
N HIS A 164 1.85 34.52 1.08
CA HIS A 164 2.66 33.87 0.03
C HIS A 164 1.99 33.88 -1.36
N LEU A 165 0.65 33.92 -1.41
CA LEU A 165 -0.12 33.99 -2.66
C LEU A 165 0.02 35.34 -3.38
N MET A 166 -0.02 36.45 -2.63
CA MET A 166 0.13 37.81 -3.17
C MET A 166 1.53 38.04 -3.74
N LYS A 167 2.58 37.51 -3.09
CA LYS A 167 3.96 37.60 -3.62
C LYS A 167 4.12 36.90 -4.97
N ARG A 168 3.56 35.68 -5.11
CA ARG A 168 3.59 34.96 -6.40
C ARG A 168 2.83 35.70 -7.51
N ALA A 169 1.68 36.31 -7.19
CA ALA A 169 0.92 37.10 -8.14
C ALA A 169 1.70 38.36 -8.59
N MET A 170 2.38 39.03 -7.65
CA MET A 170 3.19 40.22 -7.94
C MET A 170 4.44 39.91 -8.78
N ASP A 171 5.10 38.76 -8.55
CA ASP A 171 6.24 38.33 -9.36
C ASP A 171 5.84 37.97 -10.80
N LEU A 172 4.66 37.36 -10.99
CA LEU A 172 4.12 37.09 -12.32
C LEU A 172 3.77 38.36 -13.10
N MET A 173 3.35 39.44 -12.40
CA MET A 173 3.10 40.73 -13.03
C MET A 173 4.38 41.49 -13.39
N LYS A 174 5.45 41.36 -12.60
CA LYS A 174 6.74 42.00 -12.90
C LYS A 174 7.51 41.34 -14.05
N LYS A 175 7.22 40.07 -14.36
CA LYS A 175 7.88 39.31 -15.44
C LYS A 175 7.28 39.57 -16.84
N ARG A 176 6.26 40.42 -16.94
CA ARG A 176 5.56 40.75 -18.20
C ARG A 176 5.85 42.18 -18.68
N ARG A 177 6.94 42.80 -18.20
CA ARG A 177 7.35 44.15 -18.57
C ARG A 177 8.79 44.15 -19.07
#